data_AF-A0A832M0Y0-F1
#
_entry.id   AF-A0A832M0Y0-F1
#
_cell.length_a   1.000
_cell.length_b   1.000
_cell.length_c   1.000
_cell.angle_alpha   90.00
_cell.angle_beta   90.00
_cell.angle_gamma   90.00
#
_symmetry.space_group_name_H-M   'P 1'
#
loop_
_entity.id
_entity.type
_entity.pdbx_description
1 polymer ?
#
loop_
_entity_poly.entity_id
_entity_poly.type
_entity_poly.pdbx_seq_one_letter_code
_entity_poly.pdbx_strand_id
1 'polypeptide(L)'
;MKRIYVSEEAYRALVEHLLATRGTTRGISELASRLILEALGEVAERDAEVEPDPTDTAQDAPGSSQPQPLTDKQLRHILDLLGRNRWNWLDVKDVLEWEVGAPLPDDPADLTKREASRVIGVLRRWEEKPSPKEVSEARKLLKRIPEGYARQLNLPESTSQVRRYHLSLIRYALRKLKSDAQGAGQPQR
;
A
#
# COMPACT_ATOMS: atom_id res chain seq x y z
N MET A 1 9.25 12.60 23.41
CA MET A 1 7.92 12.81 22.78
C MET A 1 7.80 14.27 22.35
N LYS A 2 7.93 14.56 21.05
CA LYS A 2 7.66 15.90 20.51
C LYS A 2 6.15 16.00 20.29
N ARG A 3 5.46 16.84 21.07
CA ARG A 3 4.06 17.19 20.85
C ARG A 3 4.02 18.25 19.76
N ILE A 4 3.37 17.95 18.64
CA ILE A 4 3.09 18.93 17.60
C ILE A 4 1.90 19.75 18.10
N TYR A 5 2.13 21.01 18.44
CA TYR A 5 1.08 21.96 18.80
C TYR A 5 0.59 22.61 17.51
N VAL A 6 -0.62 22.26 17.08
CA VAL A 6 -1.32 22.99 16.02
C VAL A 6 -1.84 24.28 16.64
N SER A 7 -1.64 25.43 15.97
CA SER A 7 -2.13 26.71 16.48
C SER A 7 -3.66 26.70 16.59
N GLU A 8 -4.18 27.37 17.62
CA GLU A 8 -5.63 27.40 17.90
C GLU A 8 -6.43 28.00 16.72
N GLU A 9 -5.81 28.90 15.97
CA GLU A 9 -6.35 29.48 14.72
C GLU A 9 -6.43 28.44 13.59
N ALA A 10 -5.40 27.60 13.41
CA ALA A 10 -5.42 26.54 12.41
C ALA A 10 -6.45 25.45 12.76
N TYR A 11 -6.60 25.14 14.05
CA TYR A 11 -7.64 24.22 14.53
C TYR A 11 -9.05 24.78 14.32
N ARG A 12 -9.28 26.06 14.65
CA ARG A 12 -10.58 26.72 14.42
C ARG A 12 -10.95 26.79 12.95
N ALA A 13 -10.02 27.17 12.08
CA ALA A 13 -10.25 27.21 10.64
C ALA A 13 -10.64 25.82 10.10
N LEU A 14 -10.00 24.76 10.60
CA LEU A 14 -10.30 23.38 10.20
C LEU A 14 -11.69 22.94 10.66
N VAL A 15 -12.09 23.29 11.90
CA VAL A 15 -13.40 22.96 12.47
C VAL A 15 -14.52 23.76 11.80
N GLU A 16 -14.35 25.06 11.55
CA GLU A 16 -15.35 25.88 10.87
C GLU A 16 -15.58 25.41 9.42
N HIS A 17 -14.51 25.00 8.73
CA HIS A 17 -14.63 24.50 7.36
C HIS A 17 -15.28 23.10 7.30
N LEU A 18 -15.03 22.24 8.29
CA LEU A 18 -15.68 20.94 8.45
C LEU A 18 -17.19 21.07 8.74
N LEU A 19 -17.59 22.08 9.50
CA LEU A 19 -19.01 22.34 9.81
C LEU A 19 -19.75 22.99 8.63
N ALA A 20 -19.05 23.78 7.81
CA ALA A 20 -19.61 24.39 6.59
C ALA A 20 -19.81 23.38 5.45
N THR A 21 -19.03 22.31 5.40
CA THR A 21 -19.09 21.26 4.36
C THR A 21 -19.93 20.05 4.79
N ARG A 22 -21.23 20.27 5.02
CA ARG A 22 -22.21 19.17 5.00
C ARG A 22 -22.28 18.56 3.60
N GLY A 23 -21.50 17.50 3.33
CA GLY A 23 -21.83 16.56 2.26
C GLY A 23 -20.70 15.97 1.39
N THR A 24 -19.41 16.24 1.62
CA THR A 24 -18.37 15.68 0.73
C THR A 24 -17.10 15.28 1.48
N THR A 25 -17.06 14.01 1.93
CA THR A 25 -15.88 13.29 2.46
C THR A 25 -14.67 13.28 1.53
N ARG A 26 -14.84 13.66 0.25
CA ARG A 26 -13.81 13.63 -0.79
C ARG A 26 -12.86 14.84 -0.77
N GLY A 27 -13.33 16.02 -0.35
CA GLY A 27 -12.50 17.23 -0.28
C GLY A 27 -11.70 17.36 1.03
N ILE A 28 -12.22 16.78 2.11
CA ILE A 28 -11.65 16.89 3.45
C ILE A 28 -10.32 16.14 3.57
N SER A 29 -10.21 14.93 2.98
CA SER A 29 -8.96 14.16 3.02
C SER A 29 -7.84 14.80 2.21
N GLU A 30 -8.20 15.47 1.11
CA GLU A 30 -7.25 16.14 0.20
C GLU A 30 -6.76 17.46 0.80
N LEU A 31 -7.65 18.21 1.47
CA LEU A 31 -7.29 19.41 2.23
C LEU A 31 -6.49 19.10 3.50
N ALA A 32 -6.86 18.06 4.25
CA ALA A 32 -6.09 17.63 5.41
C ALA A 32 -4.67 17.20 5.01
N SER A 33 -4.54 16.47 3.90
CA SER A 33 -3.22 16.10 3.35
C SER A 33 -2.42 17.32 2.90
N ARG A 34 -3.07 18.32 2.28
CA ARG A 34 -2.43 19.58 1.87
C ARG A 34 -1.96 20.41 3.06
N LEU A 35 -2.79 20.58 4.09
CA LEU A 35 -2.43 21.35 5.28
C LEU A 35 -1.34 20.66 6.11
N ILE A 36 -1.33 19.33 6.15
CA ILE A 36 -0.21 18.56 6.73
C ILE A 36 1.06 18.79 5.90
N LEU A 37 0.98 18.76 4.57
CA LEU A 37 2.12 19.04 3.69
C LEU A 37 2.63 20.48 3.80
N GLU A 38 1.75 21.45 4.01
CA GLU A 38 2.08 22.87 4.17
C GLU A 38 2.71 23.13 5.55
N ALA A 39 2.18 22.52 6.62
CA ALA A 39 2.79 22.55 7.95
C ALA A 39 4.13 21.81 8.02
N LEU A 40 4.37 20.85 7.13
CA LEU A 40 5.67 20.16 6.96
C LEU A 40 6.58 20.87 5.95
N GLY A 41 6.06 21.82 5.17
CA GLY A 41 6.71 22.47 4.02
C GLY A 41 7.44 23.77 4.34
N GLU A 42 7.29 24.35 5.54
CA GLU A 42 8.07 25.54 5.96
C GLU A 42 9.55 25.25 6.29
N VAL A 43 10.04 24.01 6.08
CA VAL A 43 11.47 23.68 6.21
C VAL A 43 11.94 22.89 4.99
N ALA A 44 12.20 23.60 3.89
CA ALA A 44 13.33 23.38 2.96
C ALA A 44 12.97 23.76 1.52
N GLU A 45 12.93 25.06 1.24
CA GLU A 45 13.43 25.52 -0.05
C GLU A 45 14.97 25.38 -0.03
N ARG A 46 15.52 24.54 -0.91
CA ARG A 46 16.58 24.90 -1.88
C ARG A 46 17.09 23.66 -2.62
N ASP A 47 16.97 23.75 -3.94
CA ASP A 47 17.89 23.30 -4.99
C ASP A 47 18.63 21.97 -4.82
N ALA A 48 18.33 21.02 -5.71
CA ALA A 48 19.23 20.71 -6.83
C ALA A 48 18.74 19.46 -7.58
N GLU A 49 18.62 19.60 -8.90
CA GLU A 49 18.64 18.50 -9.86
C GLU A 49 19.89 17.63 -9.64
N VAL A 50 19.73 16.32 -9.42
CA VAL A 50 20.80 15.35 -9.62
C VAL A 50 20.20 14.08 -10.23
N GLU A 51 20.79 13.68 -11.37
CA GLU A 51 20.52 12.45 -12.12
C GLU A 51 20.51 11.19 -11.23
N PRO A 52 19.78 10.13 -11.62
CA PRO A 52 19.88 8.84 -10.93
C PRO A 52 21.19 8.14 -11.28
N ASP A 53 22.17 8.24 -10.39
CA ASP A 53 23.38 7.40 -10.38
C ASP A 53 22.97 5.94 -10.04
N PRO A 54 23.24 4.95 -10.91
CA PRO A 54 22.90 3.56 -10.68
C PRO A 54 24.03 2.83 -9.94
N THR A 55 24.54 3.37 -8.84
CA THR A 55 25.55 2.66 -8.04
C THR A 55 25.58 3.18 -6.60
N ASP A 56 24.68 2.66 -5.76
CA ASP A 56 24.90 2.71 -4.31
C ASP A 56 24.83 1.30 -3.73
N THR A 57 25.95 0.60 -3.94
CA THR A 57 26.35 -0.59 -3.21
C THR A 57 26.71 -0.15 -1.79
N ALA A 58 25.70 0.17 -0.98
CA ALA A 58 25.91 0.41 0.44
C ALA A 58 26.16 -0.93 1.14
N GLN A 59 27.45 -1.22 1.32
CA GLN A 59 28.04 -2.16 2.27
C GLN A 59 27.13 -2.45 3.48
N ASP A 60 26.62 -3.68 3.53
CA ASP A 60 26.19 -4.30 4.78
C ASP A 60 27.41 -4.39 5.71
N ALA A 61 27.43 -3.57 6.77
CA ALA A 61 28.36 -3.78 7.87
C ALA A 61 27.97 -5.08 8.60
N PRO A 62 28.87 -6.07 8.70
CA PRO A 62 28.58 -7.33 9.37
C PRO A 62 28.61 -7.09 10.88
N GLY A 63 27.46 -6.78 11.48
CA GLY A 63 27.41 -6.59 12.95
C GLY A 63 26.13 -6.06 13.57
N SER A 64 25.14 -5.56 12.81
CA SER A 64 23.87 -5.12 13.39
C SER A 64 22.76 -6.14 13.11
N SER A 65 22.58 -7.10 14.02
CA SER A 65 21.44 -8.03 14.01
C SER A 65 20.11 -7.38 14.43
N GLN A 66 20.08 -6.06 14.60
CA GLN A 66 18.86 -5.34 14.94
C GLN A 66 18.12 -4.91 13.68
N PRO A 67 16.79 -5.14 13.62
CA PRO A 67 15.98 -4.64 12.53
C PRO A 67 16.08 -3.11 12.47
N GLN A 68 16.65 -2.60 11.38
CA GLN A 68 16.72 -1.16 11.15
C GLN A 68 15.32 -0.65 10.79
N PRO A 69 14.86 0.48 11.37
CA PRO A 69 13.62 1.10 10.95
C PRO A 69 13.72 1.55 9.49
N LEU A 70 12.59 1.62 8.81
CA LEU A 70 12.53 2.21 7.48
C LEU A 70 13.00 3.67 7.48
N THR A 71 13.40 4.15 6.31
CA THR A 71 13.72 5.56 6.09
C THR A 71 12.50 6.36 5.64
N ASP A 72 12.44 7.65 5.96
CA ASP A 72 11.33 8.53 5.52
C ASP A 72 11.15 8.54 3.99
N LYS A 73 12.24 8.34 3.25
CA LYS A 73 12.20 8.21 1.78
C LYS A 73 11.46 6.94 1.35
N GLN A 74 11.69 5.83 2.04
CA GLN A 74 10.96 4.57 1.78
C GLN A 74 9.49 4.68 2.17
N LEU A 75 9.16 5.29 3.32
CA LEU A 75 7.76 5.50 3.72
C LEU A 75 7.02 6.33 2.68
N ARG A 76 7.60 7.48 2.29
CA ARG A 76 7.02 8.35 1.26
C ARG A 76 6.81 7.61 -0.05
N HIS A 77 7.78 6.79 -0.47
CA HIS A 77 7.66 6.00 -1.70
C HIS A 77 6.54 4.96 -1.62
N ILE A 78 6.37 4.28 -0.48
CA ILE A 78 5.25 3.34 -0.27
C ILE A 78 3.92 4.08 -0.33
N LEU A 79 3.77 5.19 0.40
CA LEU A 79 2.54 5.98 0.43
C LEU A 79 2.20 6.56 -0.94
N ASP A 80 3.20 6.99 -1.70
CA ASP A 80 3.03 7.50 -3.07
C ASP A 80 2.55 6.39 -4.04
N LEU A 81 3.15 5.18 -3.98
CA LEU A 81 2.70 4.03 -4.78
C LEU A 81 1.27 3.62 -4.43
N LEU A 82 0.92 3.59 -3.14
CA LEU A 82 -0.44 3.30 -2.68
C LEU A 82 -1.42 4.37 -3.16
N GLY A 83 -1.07 5.66 -3.00
CA GLY A 83 -1.91 6.80 -3.36
C GLY A 83 -2.20 6.87 -4.86
N ARG A 84 -1.19 6.72 -5.72
CA ARG A 84 -1.33 6.73 -7.19
C ARG A 84 -2.28 5.65 -7.69
N ASN A 85 -2.25 4.48 -7.04
CA ASN A 85 -3.07 3.34 -7.43
C ASN A 85 -4.39 3.24 -6.65
N ARG A 86 -4.64 4.18 -5.73
CA ARG A 86 -5.81 4.19 -4.82
C ARG A 86 -5.93 2.91 -4.01
N TRP A 87 -4.80 2.36 -3.58
CA TRP A 87 -4.75 1.21 -2.70
C TRP A 87 -4.74 1.67 -1.25
N ASN A 88 -5.58 1.07 -0.42
CA ASN A 88 -5.48 1.21 1.03
C ASN A 88 -4.49 0.16 1.56
N TRP A 89 -3.64 0.55 2.51
CA TRP A 89 -2.66 -0.36 3.11
C TRP A 89 -3.30 -1.64 3.65
N LEU A 90 -4.37 -1.51 4.43
CA LEU A 90 -5.05 -2.67 5.06
C LEU A 90 -5.68 -3.60 4.02
N ASP A 91 -6.20 -3.05 2.92
CA ASP A 91 -6.81 -3.85 1.85
C ASP A 91 -5.76 -4.68 1.09
N VAL A 92 -4.54 -4.15 0.93
CA VAL A 92 -3.48 -4.82 0.17
C VAL A 92 -2.49 -5.59 1.06
N LYS A 93 -2.49 -5.34 2.37
CA LYS A 93 -1.56 -5.92 3.35
C LYS A 93 -1.50 -7.43 3.25
N ASP A 94 -2.65 -8.10 3.32
CA ASP A 94 -2.77 -9.56 3.21
C ASP A 94 -2.09 -10.13 1.94
N VAL A 95 -2.27 -9.43 0.82
CA VAL A 95 -1.67 -9.83 -0.47
C VAL A 95 -0.17 -9.56 -0.48
N LEU A 96 0.27 -8.44 0.11
CA LEU A 96 1.68 -8.09 0.27
C LEU A 96 2.39 -9.10 1.18
N GLU A 97 1.81 -9.50 2.30
CA GLU A 97 2.36 -10.52 3.20
C GLU A 97 2.60 -11.83 2.47
N TRP A 98 1.63 -12.23 1.64
CA TRP A 98 1.75 -13.43 0.83
C TRP A 98 2.86 -13.33 -0.22
N GLU A 99 2.99 -12.20 -0.92
CA GLU A 99 4.03 -11.95 -1.94
C GLU A 99 5.43 -11.79 -1.33
N VAL A 100 5.52 -11.16 -0.16
CA VAL A 100 6.78 -10.96 0.58
C VAL A 100 7.19 -12.24 1.33
N GLY A 101 6.22 -13.09 1.67
CA GLY A 101 6.43 -14.33 2.42
C GLY A 101 6.69 -14.11 3.91
N ALA A 102 6.26 -12.97 4.45
CA ALA A 102 6.44 -12.60 5.86
C ALA A 102 5.26 -11.74 6.33
N PRO A 103 4.88 -11.81 7.63
CA PRO A 103 3.88 -10.93 8.19
C PRO A 103 4.37 -9.48 8.14
N LEU A 104 3.44 -8.55 7.93
CA LEU A 104 3.70 -7.12 7.86
C LEU A 104 2.94 -6.41 9.01
N PRO A 105 3.42 -5.25 9.48
CA PRO A 105 2.71 -4.45 10.47
C PRO A 105 1.39 -3.87 9.92
N ASP A 106 0.51 -3.47 10.83
CA ASP A 106 -0.74 -2.78 10.49
C ASP A 106 -0.52 -1.35 10.02
N ASP A 107 0.59 -0.71 10.43
CA ASP A 107 1.02 0.60 9.94
C ASP A 107 2.27 0.43 9.05
N PRO A 108 2.28 0.94 7.81
CA PRO A 108 3.47 0.91 6.97
C PRO A 108 4.66 1.67 7.58
N ALA A 109 4.45 2.57 8.54
CA ALA A 109 5.50 3.28 9.28
C ALA A 109 6.35 2.36 10.18
N ASP A 110 5.79 1.22 10.58
CA ASP A 110 6.46 0.26 11.48
C ASP A 110 7.31 -0.77 10.71
N LEU A 111 7.39 -0.66 9.38
CA LEU A 111 8.22 -1.57 8.58
C LEU A 111 9.70 -1.39 8.90
N THR A 112 10.44 -2.50 8.89
CA THR A 112 11.89 -2.46 8.84
C THR A 112 12.37 -2.01 7.46
N LYS A 113 13.58 -1.49 7.37
CA LYS A 113 14.21 -1.11 6.09
C LYS A 113 14.18 -2.26 5.07
N ARG A 114 14.37 -3.51 5.53
CA ARG A 114 14.36 -4.70 4.69
C ARG A 114 12.96 -5.03 4.18
N GLU A 115 11.96 -4.97 5.04
CA GLU A 115 10.56 -5.18 4.67
C GLU A 115 10.07 -4.09 3.73
N ALA A 116 10.36 -2.82 4.03
CA ALA A 116 10.02 -1.68 3.18
C ALA A 116 10.59 -1.84 1.77
N SER A 117 11.86 -2.24 1.62
CA SER A 117 12.44 -2.50 0.30
C SER A 117 11.75 -3.63 -0.46
N ARG A 118 11.34 -4.70 0.23
CA ARG A 118 10.57 -5.80 -0.40
C ARG A 118 9.18 -5.35 -0.81
N VAL A 119 8.47 -4.62 0.06
CA VAL A 119 7.14 -4.05 -0.19
C VAL A 119 7.19 -3.11 -1.39
N ILE A 120 8.14 -2.18 -1.44
CA ILE A 120 8.34 -1.28 -2.60
C ILE A 120 8.54 -2.09 -3.89
N GLY A 121 9.35 -3.15 -3.82
CA GLY A 121 9.57 -4.04 -4.96
C GLY A 121 8.29 -4.72 -5.46
N VAL A 122 7.43 -5.19 -4.55
CA VAL A 122 6.14 -5.79 -4.91
C VAL A 122 5.18 -4.75 -5.48
N LEU A 123 5.04 -3.60 -4.81
CA LEU A 123 4.14 -2.52 -5.23
C LEU A 123 4.50 -2.00 -6.63
N ARG A 124 5.79 -1.80 -6.93
CA ARG A 124 6.25 -1.44 -8.27
C ARG A 124 5.88 -2.48 -9.33
N ARG A 125 6.08 -3.78 -9.02
CA ARG A 125 5.68 -4.85 -9.95
C ARG A 125 4.18 -4.84 -10.20
N TRP A 126 3.35 -4.41 -9.26
CA TRP A 126 1.91 -4.32 -9.43
C TRP A 126 1.46 -3.18 -10.35
N GLU A 127 2.25 -2.10 -10.45
CA GLU A 127 2.01 -0.99 -11.39
C GLU A 127 2.29 -1.38 -12.85
N GLU A 128 3.18 -2.34 -13.07
CA GLU A 128 3.50 -2.82 -14.41
C GLU A 128 2.29 -3.46 -15.10
N LYS A 129 2.19 -3.25 -16.41
CA LYS A 129 1.14 -3.87 -17.22
C LYS A 129 1.34 -5.40 -17.24
N PRO A 130 0.29 -6.19 -17.00
CA PRO A 130 0.37 -7.63 -17.12
C PRO A 130 0.61 -8.02 -18.59
N SER A 131 1.44 -9.03 -18.79
CA SER A 131 1.66 -9.63 -20.10
C SER A 131 0.38 -10.32 -20.62
N PRO A 132 0.23 -10.51 -21.94
CA PRO A 132 -0.93 -11.22 -22.49
C PRO A 132 -1.13 -12.63 -21.91
N LYS A 133 -0.03 -13.32 -21.57
CA LYS A 133 -0.07 -14.63 -20.92
C LYS A 133 -0.67 -14.53 -19.51
N GLU A 134 -0.24 -13.55 -18.73
CA GLU A 134 -0.75 -13.28 -17.39
C GLU A 134 -2.24 -12.88 -17.42
N VAL A 135 -2.68 -12.05 -18.36
CA VAL A 135 -4.11 -11.70 -18.51
C VAL A 135 -4.95 -12.94 -18.84
N SER A 136 -4.45 -13.82 -19.72
CA SER A 136 -5.11 -15.09 -20.04
C SER A 136 -5.22 -16.02 -18.82
N GLU A 137 -4.16 -16.07 -18.00
CA GLU A 137 -4.18 -16.78 -16.73
C GLU A 137 -5.21 -16.18 -15.75
N ALA A 138 -5.24 -14.86 -15.59
CA ALA A 138 -6.22 -14.14 -14.77
C ALA A 138 -7.66 -14.57 -15.13
N ARG A 139 -7.98 -14.58 -16.42
CA ARG A 139 -9.31 -15.00 -16.92
C ARG A 139 -9.65 -16.42 -16.50
N LYS A 140 -8.70 -17.35 -16.65
CA LYS A 140 -8.91 -18.76 -16.28
C LYS A 140 -9.10 -18.91 -14.78
N LEU A 141 -8.34 -18.16 -13.98
CA LEU A 141 -8.41 -18.20 -12.52
C LEU A 141 -9.69 -17.54 -12.00
N LEU A 142 -10.14 -16.43 -12.59
CA LEU A 142 -11.40 -15.75 -12.24
C LEU A 142 -12.61 -16.68 -12.39
N LYS A 143 -12.65 -17.50 -13.44
CA LYS A 143 -13.72 -18.51 -13.62
C LYS A 143 -13.82 -19.55 -12.50
N ARG A 144 -12.77 -19.68 -11.69
CA ARG A 144 -12.73 -20.62 -10.55
C ARG A 144 -13.14 -19.97 -9.24
N ILE A 145 -13.28 -18.64 -9.20
CA ILE A 145 -13.71 -17.90 -8.02
C ILE A 145 -15.24 -17.75 -8.09
N PRO A 146 -15.98 -18.07 -7.01
CA PRO A 146 -17.42 -17.80 -6.94
C PRO A 146 -17.71 -16.31 -7.13
N GLU A 147 -18.74 -15.96 -7.90
CA GLU A 147 -19.05 -14.56 -8.26
C GLU A 147 -19.22 -13.63 -7.05
N GLY A 148 -19.86 -14.12 -5.98
CA GLY A 148 -20.02 -13.35 -4.74
C GLY A 148 -18.67 -12.97 -4.11
N TYR A 149 -17.68 -13.86 -4.18
CA TYR A 149 -16.33 -13.61 -3.67
C TYR A 149 -15.55 -12.66 -4.57
N ALA A 150 -15.72 -12.76 -5.89
CA ALA A 150 -15.09 -11.85 -6.85
C ALA A 150 -15.56 -10.40 -6.68
N ARG A 151 -16.86 -10.19 -6.39
CA ARG A 151 -17.43 -8.87 -6.10
C ARG A 151 -16.92 -8.29 -4.79
N GLN A 152 -16.83 -9.11 -3.73
CA GLN A 152 -16.28 -8.67 -2.44
C GLN A 152 -14.84 -8.16 -2.57
N LEU A 153 -14.05 -8.78 -3.44
CA LEU A 153 -12.66 -8.41 -3.71
C LEU A 153 -12.50 -7.30 -4.75
N ASN A 154 -13.60 -6.70 -5.23
CA ASN A 154 -13.60 -5.66 -6.28
C ASN A 154 -12.78 -6.05 -7.52
N LEU A 155 -12.84 -7.32 -7.94
CA LEU A 155 -12.10 -7.78 -9.11
C LEU A 155 -12.71 -7.21 -10.41
N PRO A 156 -11.87 -6.81 -11.38
CA PRO A 156 -12.35 -6.20 -12.62
C PRO A 156 -13.15 -7.21 -13.46
N GLU A 157 -14.31 -6.76 -13.95
CA GLU A 157 -15.16 -7.54 -14.85
C GLU A 157 -14.56 -7.64 -16.25
N SER A 158 -13.82 -6.61 -16.67
CA SER A 158 -13.13 -6.59 -17.96
C SER A 158 -11.63 -6.82 -17.81
N THR A 159 -11.12 -7.59 -18.75
CA THR A 159 -9.70 -7.96 -18.81
C THR A 159 -8.77 -6.85 -19.24
N SER A 160 -9.32 -5.80 -19.86
CA SER A 160 -8.56 -4.57 -20.14
C SER A 160 -8.26 -3.77 -18.86
N GLN A 161 -8.98 -4.06 -17.77
CA GLN A 161 -8.80 -3.42 -16.46
C GLN A 161 -7.96 -4.29 -15.51
N VAL A 162 -7.55 -5.49 -15.94
CA VAL A 162 -6.68 -6.36 -15.15
C VAL A 162 -5.31 -5.71 -15.02
N ARG A 163 -4.83 -5.62 -13.78
CA ARG A 163 -3.51 -5.15 -13.40
C ARG A 163 -2.79 -6.31 -12.73
N ARG A 164 -1.47 -6.22 -12.55
CA ARG A 164 -0.72 -7.26 -11.83
C ARG A 164 -1.13 -7.41 -10.37
N TYR A 165 -1.60 -6.32 -9.74
CA TYR A 165 -2.27 -6.41 -8.44
C TYR A 165 -3.46 -7.40 -8.46
N HIS A 166 -4.36 -7.28 -9.44
CA HIS A 166 -5.53 -8.15 -9.54
C HIS A 166 -5.16 -9.63 -9.69
N LEU A 167 -4.06 -9.93 -10.39
CA LEU A 167 -3.53 -11.30 -10.48
C LEU A 167 -3.09 -11.84 -9.13
N SER A 168 -2.35 -11.04 -8.38
CA SER A 168 -1.87 -11.39 -7.04
C SER A 168 -3.05 -11.62 -6.11
N LEU A 169 -4.05 -10.74 -6.16
CA LEU A 169 -5.30 -10.85 -5.41
C LEU A 169 -6.10 -12.12 -5.77
N ILE A 170 -6.24 -12.44 -7.06
CA ILE A 170 -6.90 -13.67 -7.54
C ILE A 170 -6.19 -14.93 -7.02
N ARG A 171 -4.86 -14.95 -7.06
CA ARG A 171 -4.06 -16.08 -6.58
C ARG A 171 -4.17 -16.24 -5.06
N TYR A 172 -4.09 -15.13 -4.32
CA TYR A 172 -4.32 -15.10 -2.89
C TYR A 172 -5.73 -15.62 -2.53
N ALA A 173 -6.77 -15.11 -3.21
CA ALA A 173 -8.16 -15.52 -3.05
C ALA A 173 -8.35 -17.03 -3.23
N LEU A 174 -7.82 -17.61 -4.31
CA LEU A 174 -7.92 -19.05 -4.57
C LEU A 174 -7.19 -19.90 -3.53
N ARG A 175 -6.07 -19.40 -2.99
CA ARG A 175 -5.38 -20.08 -1.89
C ARG A 175 -6.21 -20.07 -0.62
N LYS A 176 -6.79 -18.92 -0.26
CA LYS A 176 -7.64 -18.77 0.93
C LYS A 176 -8.84 -19.71 0.85
N LEU A 177 -9.56 -19.70 -0.28
CA LEU A 177 -10.69 -20.61 -0.52
C LEU A 177 -10.31 -22.10 -0.41
N LYS A 178 -9.12 -22.50 -0.89
CA LYS A 178 -8.63 -23.87 -0.73
C LYS A 178 -8.32 -24.20 0.74
N SER A 179 -7.75 -23.24 1.47
CA SER A 179 -7.38 -23.43 2.88
C SER A 179 -8.65 -23.54 3.74
N ASP A 180 -9.66 -22.71 3.47
CA ASP A 180 -10.96 -22.74 4.15
C ASP A 180 -11.71 -24.07 3.87
N ALA A 181 -11.66 -24.55 2.63
CA ALA A 181 -12.25 -25.84 2.25
C ALA A 181 -11.55 -27.04 2.92
N GLN A 182 -10.25 -26.92 3.22
CA GLN A 182 -9.49 -27.96 3.93
C GLN A 182 -9.67 -27.88 5.46
N GLY A 183 -9.82 -26.67 6.01
CA GLY A 183 -10.10 -26.44 7.43
C GLY A 183 -11.49 -26.89 7.87
N ALA A 184 -12.47 -26.87 6.96
CA ALA A 184 -13.82 -27.41 7.20
C ALA A 184 -13.86 -28.96 7.27
N GLY A 185 -12.75 -29.65 7.02
CA GLY A 185 -12.65 -31.12 6.94
C GLY A 185 -12.02 -31.82 8.14
N GLN A 186 -11.64 -31.12 9.22
CA GLN A 186 -11.19 -31.78 10.46
C GLN A 186 -12.35 -31.90 11.46
N PRO A 187 -13.00 -33.07 11.59
CA PRO A 187 -13.81 -33.33 12.77
C PRO A 187 -12.87 -33.33 13.99
N GLN A 188 -13.19 -32.47 14.95
CA GLN A 188 -12.57 -32.52 16.28
C GLN A 188 -12.71 -33.95 16.82
N ARG A 189 -11.58 -34.54 17.20
CA ARG A 189 -11.54 -35.75 18.01
C ARG A 189 -11.25 -35.37 19.45
#